data_AF-A0AAV3HE23-F1
#
_entry.id   AF-A0AAV3HE23-F1
#
_cell.length_a   1.000
_cell.length_b   1.000
_cell.length_c   1.000
_cell.angle_alpha   90.00
_cell.angle_beta   90.00
_cell.angle_gamma   90.00
#
_symmetry.space_group_name_H-M   'P 1'
#
loop_
_entity.id
_entity.type
_entity.pdbx_description
1 polymer ?
#
loop_
_entity_poly.entity_id
_entity_poly.type
_entity_poly.pdbx_seq_one_letter_code
_entity_poly.pdbx_strand_id
1 'polypeptide(L)'
;MAFKHYDVVRAASPSDLAEKLTHKLKEGWQPYGGPVAITPYTLMQAVAIEGDPQVGPSSKPDWFYVVVLAGQSNGMAYGEGLPLPDSYDAPDPRIKQLARRSTVTPGGESCTYNDIIPADHCLHDVQDMSTLNHPKADLSKGQYGCVGQGLHIAKKLLPYIPNNAGILLVPCCRGGSAFTQGAEGTFSADTGASQDSARWGVGKPLYQDLIARTKAALQKNP
;
A
#
# COMPACT_ATOMS: atom_id res chain seq x y z
N MET A 1 -3.88 12.20 36.05
CA MET A 1 -3.68 12.27 34.60
C MET A 1 -2.49 11.39 34.26
N ALA A 2 -2.72 10.30 33.53
CA ALA A 2 -1.70 9.30 33.22
C ALA A 2 -1.71 9.09 31.70
N PHE A 3 -0.78 9.75 31.01
CA PHE A 3 -0.55 9.56 29.59
C PHE A 3 -0.19 8.11 29.29
N LYS A 4 -0.86 7.48 28.32
CA LYS A 4 -0.62 6.08 27.94
C LYS A 4 0.30 5.92 26.74
N HIS A 5 0.35 6.93 25.88
CA HIS A 5 1.17 6.92 24.66
C HIS A 5 1.97 8.21 24.54
N TYR A 6 3.19 8.07 24.03
CA TYR A 6 4.13 9.15 23.78
C TYR A 6 4.63 9.06 22.33
N ASP A 7 4.82 10.20 21.69
CA ASP A 7 5.40 10.31 20.35
C ASP A 7 6.28 11.57 20.27
N VAL A 8 7.09 11.69 19.22
CA VAL A 8 8.00 12.82 19.00
C VAL A 8 7.76 13.40 17.62
N VAL A 9 7.33 14.66 17.57
CA VAL A 9 7.27 15.43 16.33
C VAL A 9 8.65 15.97 16.03
N ARG A 10 9.18 15.68 14.82
CA ARG A 10 10.44 16.23 14.34
C ARG A 10 10.21 17.20 13.18
N ALA A 11 10.87 18.34 13.22
CA ALA A 11 10.71 19.39 12.23
C ALA A 11 12.03 20.07 11.88
N ALA A 12 12.12 20.54 10.63
CA ALA A 12 13.30 21.22 10.10
C ALA A 12 13.30 22.73 10.39
N SER A 13 12.15 23.30 10.77
CA SER A 13 11.98 24.71 11.09
C SER A 13 10.87 24.93 12.12
N PRO A 14 10.78 26.12 12.74
CA PRO A 14 9.66 26.46 13.63
C PRO A 14 8.29 26.40 12.95
N SER A 15 8.18 26.78 11.67
CA SER A 15 6.92 26.72 10.93
C SER A 15 6.49 25.28 10.64
N ASP A 16 7.43 24.43 10.22
CA ASP A 16 7.23 22.99 10.03
C ASP A 16 6.81 22.31 11.35
N LEU A 17 7.39 22.74 12.47
CA LEU A 17 6.99 22.25 13.79
C LEU A 17 5.56 22.65 14.13
N ALA A 18 5.19 23.91 13.91
CA ALA A 18 3.85 24.41 14.20
C ALA A 18 2.78 23.68 13.38
N GLU A 19 3.04 23.42 12.09
CA GLU A 19 2.13 22.69 11.22
C GLU A 19 1.94 21.24 11.69
N LYS A 20 3.03 20.51 11.91
CA LYS A 20 3.00 19.11 12.39
C LYS A 20 2.37 19.00 13.77
N LEU A 21 2.62 19.96 14.67
CA LEU A 21 2.03 19.97 16.01
C LEU A 21 0.53 20.26 15.94
N THR A 22 0.09 21.17 15.06
CA THR A 22 -1.33 21.43 14.81
C THR A 22 -2.05 20.17 14.34
N HIS A 23 -1.38 19.34 13.52
CA HIS A 23 -1.92 18.05 13.12
C HIS A 23 -2.08 17.10 14.32
N LYS A 24 -1.03 16.93 15.14
CA LYS A 24 -1.07 16.11 16.36
C LYS A 24 -2.15 16.55 17.35
N LEU A 25 -2.33 17.86 17.53
CA LEU A 25 -3.38 18.43 18.39
C LEU A 25 -4.79 18.03 17.95
N LYS A 26 -5.07 18.03 16.64
CA LYS A 26 -6.37 17.60 16.09
C LYS A 26 -6.66 16.11 16.34
N GLU A 27 -5.62 15.29 16.46
CA GLU A 27 -5.72 13.86 16.77
C GLU A 27 -5.87 13.57 18.28
N GLY A 28 -5.94 14.62 19.11
CA GLY A 28 -6.07 14.51 20.56
C GLY A 28 -4.73 14.40 21.29
N TRP A 29 -3.59 14.44 20.59
CA TRP A 29 -2.30 14.55 21.27
C TRP A 29 -2.13 15.93 21.88
N GLN A 30 -1.37 16.00 22.96
CA GLN A 30 -1.04 17.24 23.64
C GLN A 30 0.48 17.37 23.80
N PRO A 31 1.05 18.58 23.66
CA PRO A 31 2.47 18.82 23.88
C PRO A 31 2.87 18.37 25.28
N TYR A 32 3.90 17.53 25.35
CA TYR A 32 4.49 17.10 26.59
C TYR A 32 5.80 17.86 26.81
N GLY A 33 5.71 18.96 27.56
CA GLY A 33 6.83 19.90 27.75
C GLY A 33 7.03 20.84 26.56
N GLY A 34 8.17 21.55 26.56
CA GLY A 34 8.53 22.50 25.48
C GLY A 34 9.36 21.84 24.37
N PRO A 35 9.45 22.49 23.19
CA PRO A 35 10.23 21.97 22.08
C PRO A 35 11.73 22.09 22.37
N VAL A 36 12.51 21.11 21.90
CA VAL A 36 13.96 21.04 22.06
C VAL A 36 14.63 21.16 20.69
N ALA A 37 15.64 22.02 20.58
CA ALA A 37 16.52 22.07 19.43
C ALA A 37 17.67 21.07 19.62
N ILE A 38 17.77 20.08 18.73
CA ILE A 38 18.79 19.01 18.84
C ILE A 38 20.01 19.32 17.96
N THR A 39 19.78 19.94 16.80
CA THR A 39 20.81 20.47 15.90
C THR A 39 20.29 21.79 15.30
N PRO A 40 21.13 22.60 14.61
CA PRO A 40 20.71 23.90 14.07
C PRO A 40 19.47 23.86 13.17
N TYR A 41 19.13 22.67 12.64
CA TYR A 41 18.03 22.45 11.70
C TYR A 41 17.06 21.36 12.15
N THR A 42 17.05 20.98 13.43
CA THR A 42 16.11 19.96 13.93
C THR A 42 15.50 20.38 15.24
N LEU A 43 14.19 20.64 15.20
CA LEU A 43 13.33 20.83 16.37
C LEU A 43 12.59 19.54 16.68
N MET A 44 12.43 19.24 17.96
CA MET A 44 11.64 18.12 18.44
C MET A 44 10.64 18.57 19.48
N GLN A 45 9.40 18.09 19.39
CA GLN A 45 8.37 18.29 20.41
C GLN A 45 7.85 16.91 20.82
N ALA A 46 8.02 16.57 22.10
CA ALA A 46 7.35 15.40 22.65
C ALA A 46 5.86 15.68 22.75
N VAL A 47 5.04 14.69 22.43
CA VAL A 47 3.58 14.75 22.55
C VAL A 47 3.08 13.50 23.27
N ALA A 48 1.98 13.64 23.99
CA ALA A 48 1.39 12.55 24.76
C ALA A 48 -0.14 12.56 24.65
N ILE A 49 -0.80 11.43 24.90
CA ILE A 49 -2.26 11.32 24.87
C ILE A 49 -2.76 10.37 25.99
N GLU A 50 -3.92 10.69 26.57
CA GLU A 50 -4.51 9.95 27.71
C GLU A 50 -5.46 8.79 27.29
N GLY A 51 -5.63 8.56 25.98
CA GLY A 51 -6.40 7.46 25.40
C GLY A 51 -5.81 6.96 24.08
N ASP A 52 -6.50 6.08 23.37
CA ASP A 52 -6.08 5.66 22.04
C ASP A 52 -6.19 6.87 21.08
N PRO A 53 -5.16 7.14 20.26
CA PRO A 53 -5.19 8.25 19.31
C PRO A 53 -6.38 8.12 18.35
N GLN A 54 -7.20 9.18 18.25
CA GLN A 54 -8.42 9.19 17.42
C GLN A 54 -8.10 8.96 15.93
N VAL A 55 -6.90 9.35 15.51
CA VAL A 55 -6.29 9.03 14.21
C VAL A 55 -4.86 8.57 14.47
N GLY A 56 -4.72 7.38 15.04
CA GLY A 56 -3.42 6.72 15.11
C GLY A 56 -2.99 6.23 13.73
N PRO A 57 -1.70 5.88 13.53
CA PRO A 57 -1.27 5.11 12.35
C PRO A 57 -2.10 3.82 12.14
N SER A 58 -2.88 3.35 13.12
CA SER A 58 -3.79 2.20 13.00
C SER A 58 -5.27 2.54 12.74
N SER A 59 -5.68 3.81 12.60
CA SER A 59 -7.07 4.11 12.26
C SER A 59 -7.34 3.78 10.80
N LYS A 60 -8.45 3.08 10.52
CA LYS A 60 -8.92 2.83 9.16
C LYS A 60 -9.02 4.18 8.42
N PRO A 61 -8.40 4.33 7.23
CA PRO A 61 -8.49 5.58 6.49
C PRO A 61 -9.94 5.89 6.08
N ASP A 62 -10.32 7.16 6.15
CA ASP A 62 -11.61 7.68 5.73
C ASP A 62 -11.76 7.61 4.22
N TRP A 63 -10.68 7.86 3.48
CA TRP A 63 -10.60 7.89 2.02
C TRP A 63 -9.21 7.53 1.50
N PHE A 64 -9.06 7.33 0.19
CA PHE A 64 -7.82 6.85 -0.41
C PHE A 64 -7.34 7.73 -1.57
N TYR A 65 -6.04 7.98 -1.64
CA TYR A 65 -5.37 8.28 -2.90
C TYR A 65 -5.24 6.99 -3.71
N VAL A 66 -5.79 6.97 -4.93
CA VAL A 66 -5.73 5.79 -5.81
C VAL A 66 -4.47 5.86 -6.67
N VAL A 67 -3.66 4.80 -6.64
CA VAL A 67 -2.45 4.65 -7.47
C VAL A 67 -2.57 3.38 -8.30
N VAL A 68 -2.60 3.54 -9.63
CA VAL A 68 -2.73 2.43 -10.56
C VAL A 68 -1.34 1.96 -11.00
N LEU A 69 -1.11 0.64 -10.93
CA LEU A 69 0.13 -0.01 -11.35
C LEU A 69 -0.20 -0.92 -12.54
N ALA A 70 0.38 -0.62 -13.71
CA ALA A 70 0.12 -1.36 -14.93
C ALA A 70 1.40 -1.50 -15.77
N GLY A 71 1.43 -2.49 -16.66
CA GLY A 71 2.56 -2.78 -17.53
C GLY A 71 2.93 -4.26 -17.52
N GLN A 72 4.21 -4.54 -17.76
CA GLN A 72 4.75 -5.90 -17.78
C GLN A 72 5.54 -6.24 -16.51
N SER A 73 6.48 -7.18 -16.58
CA SER A 73 7.24 -7.74 -15.45
C SER A 73 7.85 -6.69 -14.52
N ASN A 74 8.51 -5.66 -15.06
CA ASN A 74 9.15 -4.61 -14.25
C ASN A 74 8.16 -3.62 -13.62
N GLY A 75 6.86 -3.74 -13.92
CA GLY A 75 5.79 -3.04 -13.22
C GLY A 75 5.26 -3.79 -11.99
N MET A 76 5.74 -5.00 -11.71
CA MET A 76 5.20 -5.90 -10.69
C MET A 76 6.29 -6.71 -9.96
N ALA A 77 5.87 -7.71 -9.19
CA ALA A 77 6.73 -8.55 -8.37
C ALA A 77 7.61 -9.52 -9.19
N TYR A 78 8.72 -9.02 -9.73
CA TYR A 78 9.77 -9.81 -10.40
C TYR A 78 11.12 -9.75 -9.68
N GLY A 79 11.20 -9.05 -8.54
CA GLY A 79 12.39 -9.10 -7.69
C GLY A 79 12.53 -10.47 -7.04
N GLU A 80 13.61 -11.18 -7.36
CA GLU A 80 13.85 -12.55 -6.87
C GLU A 80 14.53 -12.60 -5.49
N GLY A 81 14.86 -11.44 -4.91
CA GLY A 81 15.44 -11.35 -3.57
C GLY A 81 14.48 -11.82 -2.48
N LEU A 82 15.03 -12.24 -1.34
CA LEU A 82 14.25 -12.67 -0.18
C LEU A 82 13.35 -11.53 0.33
N PRO A 83 12.02 -11.73 0.45
CA PRO A 83 11.14 -10.74 1.07
C PRO A 83 11.46 -10.53 2.55
N LEU A 84 11.31 -9.30 3.01
CA LEU A 84 11.63 -8.83 4.36
C LEU A 84 10.39 -8.25 5.08
N PRO A 85 9.36 -9.08 5.37
CA PRO A 85 8.07 -8.64 5.89
C PRO A 85 8.13 -8.03 7.30
N ASP A 86 9.20 -8.29 8.06
CA ASP A 86 9.40 -7.66 9.37
C ASP A 86 10.03 -6.25 9.27
N SER A 87 10.39 -5.80 8.06
CA SER A 87 11.08 -4.51 7.85
C SER A 87 10.60 -3.76 6.59
N TYR A 88 11.41 -3.73 5.53
CA TYR A 88 11.15 -2.94 4.32
C TYR A 88 9.86 -3.35 3.60
N ASP A 89 9.49 -4.63 3.71
CA ASP A 89 8.31 -5.20 3.05
C ASP A 89 7.09 -5.30 3.97
N ALA A 90 7.20 -4.79 5.21
CA ALA A 90 6.11 -4.83 6.18
C ALA A 90 4.84 -4.13 5.65
N PRO A 91 3.66 -4.74 5.71
CA PRO A 91 2.42 -4.05 5.35
C PRO A 91 2.20 -2.80 6.22
N ASP A 92 1.50 -1.81 5.66
CA ASP A 92 1.08 -0.63 6.42
C ASP A 92 -0.47 -0.62 6.52
N PRO A 93 -1.05 -0.35 7.70
CA PRO A 93 -2.50 -0.31 7.89
C PRO A 93 -3.23 0.68 6.97
N ARG A 94 -2.58 1.77 6.50
CA ARG A 94 -3.14 2.78 5.59
C ARG A 94 -2.86 2.49 4.11
N ILE A 95 -2.06 1.46 3.79
CA ILE A 95 -1.79 1.06 2.40
C ILE A 95 -2.57 -0.22 2.09
N LYS A 96 -3.46 -0.12 1.10
CA LYS A 96 -4.34 -1.20 0.66
C LYS A 96 -4.14 -1.48 -0.81
N GLN A 97 -4.66 -2.61 -1.28
CA GLN A 97 -4.76 -2.94 -2.69
C GLN A 97 -6.12 -3.53 -3.03
N LEU A 98 -6.51 -3.48 -4.30
CA LEU A 98 -7.65 -4.25 -4.80
C LEU A 98 -7.27 -5.72 -5.02
N ALA A 99 -7.99 -6.62 -4.39
CA ALA A 99 -7.77 -8.06 -4.51
C ALA A 99 -8.05 -8.60 -5.92
N ARG A 100 -7.32 -9.66 -6.29
CA ARG A 100 -7.59 -10.54 -7.44
C ARG A 100 -7.58 -12.02 -7.09
N ARG A 101 -6.61 -12.46 -6.27
CA ARG A 101 -6.49 -13.85 -5.81
C ARG A 101 -7.70 -14.25 -4.95
N SER A 102 -7.84 -15.55 -4.69
CA SER A 102 -8.85 -16.10 -3.79
C SER A 102 -8.54 -15.90 -2.31
N THR A 103 -7.28 -15.61 -1.96
CA THR A 103 -6.83 -15.31 -0.60
C THR A 103 -5.90 -14.10 -0.56
N VAL A 104 -5.88 -13.39 0.57
CA VAL A 104 -5.07 -12.17 0.80
C VAL A 104 -3.57 -12.47 0.70
N THR A 105 -3.14 -13.58 1.29
CA THR A 105 -1.80 -14.15 1.19
C THR A 105 -1.94 -15.65 0.85
N PRO A 106 -0.89 -16.35 0.39
CA PRO A 106 -0.98 -17.79 0.16
C PRO A 106 -1.40 -18.55 1.44
N GLY A 107 -2.54 -19.23 1.39
CA GLY A 107 -3.12 -19.94 2.54
C GLY A 107 -3.74 -19.04 3.62
N GLY A 108 -3.84 -17.73 3.39
CA GLY A 108 -4.44 -16.77 4.31
C GLY A 108 -5.95 -16.64 4.17
N GLU A 109 -6.48 -15.55 4.71
CA GLU A 109 -7.91 -15.22 4.65
C GLU A 109 -8.42 -15.13 3.21
N SER A 110 -9.65 -15.58 2.98
CA SER A 110 -10.30 -15.47 1.67
C SER A 110 -10.57 -14.01 1.31
N CYS A 111 -10.44 -13.68 0.03
CA CYS A 111 -10.87 -12.40 -0.52
C CYS A 111 -11.55 -12.58 -1.88
N THR A 112 -12.41 -11.63 -2.22
CA THR A 112 -13.13 -11.58 -3.50
C THR A 112 -12.46 -10.56 -4.41
N TYR A 113 -12.63 -10.72 -5.72
CA TYR A 113 -12.17 -9.73 -6.71
C TYR A 113 -12.63 -8.32 -6.34
N ASN A 114 -11.68 -7.37 -6.33
CA ASN A 114 -11.85 -5.98 -5.90
C ASN A 114 -12.18 -5.74 -4.41
N ASP A 115 -12.02 -6.72 -3.52
CA ASP A 115 -11.97 -6.41 -2.09
C ASP A 115 -10.79 -5.50 -1.76
N ILE A 116 -10.97 -4.61 -0.77
CA ILE A 116 -9.89 -3.77 -0.25
C ILE A 116 -9.15 -4.59 0.81
N ILE A 117 -7.94 -5.02 0.49
CA ILE A 117 -7.11 -5.87 1.34
C ILE A 117 -5.78 -5.17 1.67
N PRO A 118 -5.03 -5.62 2.70
CA PRO A 118 -3.68 -5.14 2.93
C PRO A 118 -2.79 -5.28 1.68
N ALA A 119 -1.94 -4.27 1.45
CA ALA A 119 -0.86 -4.38 0.47
C ALA A 119 0.41 -4.91 1.13
N ASP A 120 1.08 -5.83 0.46
CA ASP A 120 2.42 -6.32 0.82
C ASP A 120 3.35 -6.28 -0.40
N HIS A 121 4.52 -6.93 -0.31
CA HIS A 121 5.54 -6.93 -1.37
C HIS A 121 5.12 -7.64 -2.66
N CYS A 122 4.08 -8.49 -2.64
CA CYS A 122 3.65 -9.29 -3.79
C CYS A 122 2.17 -9.01 -4.12
N LEU A 123 1.94 -7.88 -4.80
CA LEU A 123 0.61 -7.37 -5.12
C LEU A 123 -0.22 -8.29 -6.04
N HIS A 124 -1.54 -8.11 -6.02
CA HIS A 124 -2.56 -8.89 -6.75
C HIS A 124 -2.67 -8.47 -8.24
N ASP A 125 -1.53 -8.45 -8.95
CA ASP A 125 -1.45 -8.24 -10.39
C ASP A 125 -2.15 -9.36 -11.19
N VAL A 126 -2.30 -9.22 -12.51
CA VAL A 126 -2.96 -10.23 -13.36
C VAL A 126 -2.24 -11.57 -13.31
N GLN A 127 -0.91 -11.53 -13.22
CA GLN A 127 -0.09 -12.72 -13.00
C GLN A 127 0.23 -12.87 -11.51
N ASP A 128 -0.10 -14.04 -10.96
CA ASP A 128 0.21 -14.38 -9.59
C ASP A 128 1.67 -14.82 -9.45
N MET A 129 2.46 -14.03 -8.72
CA MET A 129 3.88 -14.30 -8.42
C MET A 129 4.10 -14.82 -7.00
N SER A 130 3.03 -15.05 -6.24
CA SER A 130 3.10 -15.36 -4.81
C SER A 130 3.56 -16.78 -4.49
N THR A 131 3.56 -17.67 -5.49
CA THR A 131 4.00 -19.07 -5.35
C THR A 131 5.47 -19.26 -5.75
N LEU A 132 6.12 -18.23 -6.30
CA LEU A 132 7.50 -18.25 -6.78
C LEU A 132 8.46 -17.82 -5.67
N ASN A 133 8.69 -18.74 -4.72
CA ASN A 133 9.43 -18.45 -3.50
C ASN A 133 10.95 -18.46 -3.70
N HIS A 134 11.64 -17.56 -2.99
CA HIS A 134 13.09 -17.62 -2.85
C HIS A 134 13.51 -18.95 -2.16
N PRO A 135 14.64 -19.59 -2.53
CA PRO A 135 15.05 -20.89 -1.96
C PRO A 135 15.31 -20.90 -0.45
N LYS A 136 15.50 -19.72 0.16
CA LYS A 136 15.71 -19.52 1.60
C LYS A 136 14.50 -18.91 2.32
N ALA A 137 13.34 -18.86 1.68
CA ALA A 137 12.13 -18.30 2.28
C ALA A 137 11.63 -19.14 3.45
N ASP A 138 11.31 -18.47 4.55
CA ASP A 138 10.51 -19.03 5.63
C ASP A 138 9.05 -18.58 5.46
N LEU A 139 8.22 -19.47 4.92
CA LEU A 139 6.81 -19.16 4.63
C LEU A 139 5.99 -18.90 5.90
N SER A 140 6.41 -19.43 7.05
CA SER A 140 5.75 -19.14 8.33
C SER A 140 5.88 -17.68 8.76
N LYS A 141 6.85 -16.96 8.17
CA LYS A 141 7.10 -15.53 8.38
C LYS A 141 6.52 -14.65 7.28
N GLY A 142 5.75 -15.21 6.35
CA GLY A 142 5.20 -14.46 5.22
C GLY A 142 6.22 -14.11 4.13
N GLN A 143 7.37 -14.81 4.06
CA GLN A 143 8.39 -14.59 3.03
C GLN A 143 8.05 -15.26 1.68
N TYR A 144 6.80 -15.16 1.25
CA TYR A 144 6.32 -15.82 0.05
C TYR A 144 6.59 -14.98 -1.22
N GLY A 145 6.68 -15.65 -2.38
CA GLY A 145 6.72 -15.02 -3.69
C GLY A 145 7.93 -14.14 -3.98
N CYS A 146 7.79 -13.38 -5.08
CA CYS A 146 8.72 -12.34 -5.49
C CYS A 146 8.37 -10.96 -4.89
N VAL A 147 9.26 -9.99 -5.05
CA VAL A 147 9.09 -8.61 -4.54
C VAL A 147 8.82 -7.62 -5.67
N GLY A 148 7.81 -6.77 -5.50
CA GLY A 148 7.47 -5.66 -6.40
C GLY A 148 7.52 -4.32 -5.69
N GLN A 149 7.72 -3.24 -6.44
CA GLN A 149 7.96 -1.90 -5.91
C GLN A 149 6.71 -1.14 -5.45
N GLY A 150 5.50 -1.65 -5.73
CA GLY A 150 4.25 -0.92 -5.51
C GLY A 150 4.03 -0.54 -4.03
N LEU A 151 4.32 -1.46 -3.11
CA LEU A 151 4.28 -1.18 -1.67
C LEU A 151 5.27 -0.07 -1.29
N HIS A 152 6.51 -0.13 -1.78
CA HIS A 152 7.55 0.83 -1.42
C HIS A 152 7.28 2.22 -1.98
N ILE A 153 6.66 2.32 -3.16
CA ILE A 153 6.15 3.59 -3.69
C ILE A 153 5.10 4.16 -2.74
N ALA A 154 4.10 3.37 -2.36
CA ALA A 154 3.05 3.81 -1.45
C ALA A 154 3.61 4.25 -0.09
N LYS A 155 4.52 3.47 0.51
CA LYS A 155 5.19 3.84 1.78
C LYS A 155 5.93 5.18 1.69
N LYS A 156 6.57 5.47 0.57
CA LYS A 156 7.27 6.74 0.35
C LYS A 156 6.32 7.92 0.13
N LEU A 157 5.13 7.67 -0.40
CA LEU A 157 4.09 8.69 -0.59
C LEU A 157 3.29 8.97 0.70
N LEU A 158 3.13 7.97 1.57
CA LEU A 158 2.28 8.04 2.76
C LEU A 158 2.57 9.24 3.69
N PRO A 159 3.82 9.68 3.93
CA PRO A 159 4.12 10.86 4.75
C PRO A 159 3.64 12.20 4.15
N TYR A 160 3.27 12.22 2.87
CA TYR A 160 2.86 13.42 2.14
C TYR A 160 1.34 13.54 1.99
N ILE A 161 0.56 12.64 2.59
CA ILE A 161 -0.91 12.68 2.54
C ILE A 161 -1.52 12.85 3.94
N PRO A 162 -2.75 13.39 4.06
CA PRO A 162 -3.42 13.57 5.36
C PRO A 162 -3.53 12.27 6.15
N ASN A 163 -3.48 12.31 7.49
CA ASN A 163 -3.48 11.07 8.28
C ASN A 163 -4.79 10.28 8.23
N ASN A 164 -5.90 10.95 7.91
CA ASN A 164 -7.16 10.27 7.67
C ASN A 164 -7.27 9.68 6.25
N ALA A 165 -6.27 9.86 5.40
CA ALA A 165 -6.21 9.28 4.06
C ALA A 165 -5.30 8.05 4.02
N GLY A 166 -5.64 7.08 3.18
CA GLY A 166 -4.79 5.93 2.83
C GLY A 166 -4.33 5.99 1.38
N ILE A 167 -3.58 4.96 0.97
CA ILE A 167 -3.25 4.72 -0.44
C ILE A 167 -3.90 3.41 -0.87
N LEU A 168 -4.69 3.45 -1.95
CA LEU A 168 -5.28 2.27 -2.56
C LEU A 168 -4.55 1.96 -3.87
N LEU A 169 -3.76 0.89 -3.85
CA LEU A 169 -3.06 0.37 -5.01
C LEU A 169 -4.02 -0.43 -5.90
N VAL A 170 -3.92 -0.22 -7.21
CA VAL A 170 -4.68 -0.96 -8.22
C VAL A 170 -3.71 -1.72 -9.12
N PRO A 171 -3.31 -2.95 -8.72
CA PRO A 171 -2.37 -3.77 -9.49
C PRO A 171 -3.06 -4.42 -10.69
N CYS A 172 -2.51 -4.17 -11.87
CA CYS A 172 -3.01 -4.57 -13.19
C CYS A 172 -1.87 -5.02 -14.15
N CYS A 173 -0.69 -5.34 -13.62
CA CYS A 173 0.45 -5.74 -14.44
C CYS A 173 0.35 -7.19 -14.88
N ARG A 174 1.07 -7.52 -15.96
CA ARG A 174 1.20 -8.88 -16.49
C ARG A 174 2.55 -9.12 -17.12
N GLY A 175 3.39 -9.97 -16.54
CA GLY A 175 4.70 -10.32 -17.10
C GLY A 175 4.60 -10.82 -18.55
N GLY A 176 5.56 -10.46 -19.40
CA GLY A 176 5.57 -10.87 -20.82
C GLY A 176 4.43 -10.30 -21.68
N SER A 177 3.61 -9.37 -21.17
CA SER A 177 2.59 -8.71 -21.96
C SER A 177 3.19 -7.71 -22.95
N ALA A 178 2.57 -7.53 -24.11
CA ALA A 178 2.99 -6.56 -25.12
C ALA A 178 1.80 -5.99 -25.91
N PHE A 179 2.04 -4.95 -26.73
CA PHE A 179 1.02 -4.41 -27.63
C PHE A 179 0.93 -5.19 -28.97
N THR A 180 2.05 -5.68 -29.48
CA THR A 180 2.15 -6.28 -30.82
C THR A 180 2.15 -7.81 -30.83
N GLN A 181 2.29 -8.46 -29.67
CA GLN A 181 2.32 -9.91 -29.50
C GLN A 181 1.63 -10.35 -28.21
N GLY A 182 1.47 -11.67 -28.03
CA GLY A 182 0.81 -12.27 -26.87
C GLY A 182 -0.66 -12.60 -27.11
N ALA A 183 -1.17 -13.57 -26.34
CA ALA A 183 -2.55 -14.01 -26.35
C ALA A 183 -3.48 -12.92 -25.81
N GLU A 184 -4.70 -12.83 -26.34
CA GLU A 184 -5.69 -11.87 -25.84
C GLU A 184 -6.20 -12.27 -24.44
N GLY A 185 -6.43 -13.57 -24.25
CA GLY A 185 -7.14 -14.10 -23.08
C GLY A 185 -8.59 -13.63 -23.06
N THR A 186 -9.17 -13.50 -21.87
CA THR A 186 -10.57 -13.16 -21.66
C THR A 186 -10.72 -12.15 -20.53
N PHE A 187 -11.83 -11.42 -20.51
CA PHE A 187 -12.20 -10.54 -19.41
C PHE A 187 -13.54 -10.98 -18.83
N SER A 188 -13.61 -11.00 -17.50
CA SER A 188 -14.84 -11.19 -16.73
C SER A 188 -15.04 -10.01 -15.79
N ALA A 189 -16.29 -9.57 -15.62
CA ALA A 189 -16.62 -8.53 -14.64
C ALA A 189 -16.37 -9.01 -13.19
N ASP A 190 -16.45 -10.32 -12.95
CA ASP A 190 -16.38 -10.91 -11.61
C ASP A 190 -14.95 -11.31 -11.21
N THR A 191 -14.06 -11.53 -12.18
CA THR A 191 -12.69 -12.04 -11.92
C THR A 191 -11.59 -11.28 -12.67
N GLY A 192 -11.94 -10.33 -13.53
CA GLY A 192 -11.01 -9.52 -14.30
C GLY A 192 -10.42 -10.21 -15.51
N ALA A 193 -9.23 -9.75 -15.93
CA ALA A 193 -8.45 -10.41 -16.99
C ALA A 193 -7.98 -11.81 -16.57
N SER A 194 -8.06 -12.77 -17.49
CA SER A 194 -7.57 -14.13 -17.27
C SER A 194 -6.04 -14.21 -17.25
N GLN A 195 -5.50 -15.26 -16.62
CA GLN A 195 -4.05 -15.41 -16.42
C GLN A 195 -3.26 -15.54 -17.74
N ASP A 196 -3.90 -16.04 -18.80
CA ASP A 196 -3.34 -16.16 -20.15
C ASP A 196 -3.41 -14.86 -20.97
N SER A 197 -4.11 -13.82 -20.51
CA SER A 197 -4.07 -12.50 -21.14
C SER A 197 -2.64 -11.97 -21.16
N ALA A 198 -2.14 -11.60 -22.35
CA ALA A 198 -0.79 -11.08 -22.55
C ALA A 198 -0.75 -9.97 -23.63
N ARG A 199 -1.91 -9.48 -24.07
CA ARG A 199 -2.04 -8.43 -25.09
C ARG A 199 -2.61 -7.14 -24.49
N TRP A 200 -1.81 -6.09 -24.52
CA TRP A 200 -2.30 -4.72 -24.30
C TRP A 200 -2.90 -4.15 -25.58
N GLY A 201 -3.87 -3.25 -25.42
CA GLY A 201 -4.53 -2.56 -26.52
C GLY A 201 -5.95 -2.18 -26.15
N VAL A 202 -6.48 -1.13 -26.77
CA VAL A 202 -7.87 -0.71 -26.54
C VAL A 202 -8.83 -1.86 -26.81
N GLY A 203 -9.75 -2.09 -25.88
CA GLY A 203 -10.73 -3.18 -25.96
C GLY A 203 -10.17 -4.57 -25.63
N LYS A 204 -8.87 -4.74 -25.37
CA LYS A 204 -8.29 -6.03 -24.96
C LYS A 204 -8.50 -6.30 -23.47
N PRO A 205 -8.48 -7.56 -23.01
CA PRO A 205 -8.77 -7.89 -21.62
C PRO A 205 -7.92 -7.17 -20.57
N LEU A 206 -6.61 -7.00 -20.80
CA LEU A 206 -5.74 -6.24 -19.88
C LEU A 206 -6.16 -4.76 -19.78
N TYR A 207 -6.60 -4.15 -20.90
CA TYR A 207 -7.11 -2.78 -20.91
C TYR A 207 -8.47 -2.68 -20.21
N GLN A 208 -9.36 -3.65 -20.45
CA GLN A 208 -10.67 -3.68 -19.78
C GLN A 208 -10.51 -3.83 -18.26
N ASP A 209 -9.61 -4.72 -17.82
CA ASP A 209 -9.27 -4.93 -16.41
C ASP A 209 -8.68 -3.67 -15.77
N LEU A 210 -7.73 -3.00 -16.44
CA LEU A 210 -7.19 -1.71 -16.00
C LEU A 210 -8.28 -0.67 -15.73
N ILE A 211 -9.18 -0.47 -16.70
CA ILE A 211 -10.25 0.53 -16.58
C ILE A 211 -11.28 0.12 -15.53
N ALA A 212 -11.70 -1.14 -15.52
CA ALA A 212 -12.72 -1.65 -14.60
C ALA A 212 -12.24 -1.55 -13.14
N ARG A 213 -11.00 -1.98 -12.85
CA ARG A 213 -10.43 -1.93 -11.50
C ARG A 213 -10.17 -0.50 -11.04
N THR A 214 -9.73 0.38 -11.93
CA THR A 214 -9.56 1.81 -11.60
C THR A 214 -10.89 2.45 -11.23
N LYS A 215 -11.96 2.18 -12.00
CA LYS A 215 -13.31 2.64 -11.68
C LYS A 215 -13.82 2.07 -10.36
N ALA A 216 -13.61 0.77 -10.12
CA ALA A 216 -14.00 0.12 -8.87
C ALA A 216 -13.30 0.74 -7.65
N ALA A 217 -12.02 1.11 -7.77
CA ALA A 217 -11.29 1.81 -6.71
C ALA A 217 -11.90 3.17 -6.40
N LEU A 218 -12.18 3.98 -7.43
CA LEU A 218 -12.75 5.32 -7.27
C LEU A 218 -14.19 5.28 -6.73
N GLN A 219 -14.98 4.26 -7.08
CA GLN A 219 -16.37 4.12 -6.61
C GLN A 219 -16.49 3.68 -5.15
N LYS A 220 -15.45 3.06 -4.57
CA LYS A 220 -15.49 2.60 -3.16
C LYS A 220 -15.37 3.74 -2.14
N ASN A 221 -15.03 4.94 -2.60
CA ASN A 221 -15.00 6.15 -1.77
C ASN A 221 -15.31 7.39 -2.64
N PRO A 222 -16.60 7.61 -2.97
CA PRO A 222 -17.03 8.67 -3.88
C PRO A 222 -16.94 10.07 -3.26
#